data_AF-A0A959ACP6-F1
#
_entry.id   AF-A0A959ACP6-F1
#
_cell.length_a   1.000
_cell.length_b   1.000
_cell.length_c   1.000
_cell.angle_alpha   90.00
_cell.angle_beta   90.00
_cell.angle_gamma   90.00
#
_symmetry.space_group_name_H-M   'P 1'
#
loop_
_entity.id
_entity.type
_entity.pdbx_description
1 polymer ?
#
loop_
_entity_poly.entity_id
_entity_poly.type
_entity_poly.pdbx_seq_one_letter_code
_entity_poly.pdbx_strand_id
1 'polypeptide(L)'
;MRDLIELVGLLNKTKLKSNEYMNSIIEPGSKMDILFNALLDKKIESDDDVKALFPPKSGVNVTSLKNKLKERLLHALFLLDFKEANFSSRQKAFFECYKKWSAAMTLMIRNAKIIGIDQLERLLRHAQYFEFTELTLDILRVLRLQYSTVDGDINKYEAIKKQYQEYEEIWLMESKAEFYYSELMAQYTNSKSTKKEVMDQAKAYYDELKGFMKKCDSFKLHLFGRMVHLLIYNSVNDYKNTAKLCEDAIAFFDKKEYDSGLPLQVFYYNLVVCYLQLGEFEKGQQVINRCEYYFEEGSFNWFKLQELFFSLAMKTGHYTEAYQLYEKVINYPHFKDKQPQIVEMWSIFQAYIFYLIRVEKIPESVLSEKSKKFKMGKFINDINLFAKDRRGMNISMLIIQILYAIADRDYSKSVDRIDGIAKYCGRYLKENDTFRSNCFIKM
;
A
#
# COMPACT_ATOMS: atom_id res chain seq x y z
N MET A 1 -20.22 -12.02 7.12
CA MET A 1 -20.40 -11.94 5.65
C MET A 1 -19.22 -11.26 5.01
N ARG A 2 -18.89 -10.01 5.38
CA ARG A 2 -17.71 -9.30 4.87
C ARG A 2 -16.42 -10.12 5.00
N ASP A 3 -16.19 -10.71 6.17
CA ASP A 3 -15.06 -11.59 6.47
C ASP A 3 -14.98 -12.82 5.55
N LEU A 4 -16.12 -13.45 5.26
CA LEU A 4 -16.20 -14.62 4.41
C LEU A 4 -16.02 -14.26 2.92
N ILE A 5 -16.60 -13.15 2.48
CA ILE A 5 -16.42 -12.59 1.12
C ILE A 5 -14.95 -12.27 0.88
N GLU A 6 -14.28 -11.66 1.86
CA GLU A 6 -12.84 -11.35 1.80
C GLU A 6 -12.00 -12.62 1.65
N LEU A 7 -12.25 -13.64 2.48
CA LEU A 7 -11.51 -14.91 2.46
C LEU A 7 -11.71 -15.66 1.13
N VAL A 8 -12.94 -15.71 0.63
CA VAL A 8 -13.28 -16.32 -0.67
C VAL A 8 -12.60 -15.56 -1.82
N GLY A 9 -12.65 -14.23 -1.79
CA GLY A 9 -12.01 -13.38 -2.78
C GLY A 9 -10.49 -13.51 -2.80
N LEU A 10 -9.86 -13.71 -1.64
CA LEU A 10 -8.43 -13.96 -1.51
C LEU A 10 -8.04 -15.31 -2.13
N LEU A 11 -8.73 -16.39 -1.76
CA LEU A 11 -8.42 -17.74 -2.25
C LEU A 11 -8.67 -17.90 -3.76
N ASN A 12 -9.66 -17.21 -4.32
CA ASN A 12 -9.93 -17.22 -5.77
C ASN A 12 -8.78 -16.69 -6.62
N LYS A 13 -7.95 -15.79 -6.07
CA LYS A 13 -6.80 -15.21 -6.76
C LYS A 13 -5.58 -16.12 -6.75
N THR A 14 -5.69 -17.31 -6.16
CA THR A 14 -4.57 -18.22 -5.94
C THR A 14 -4.72 -19.49 -6.78
N LYS A 15 -3.62 -20.25 -6.90
CA LYS A 15 -3.60 -21.53 -7.61
C LYS A 15 -4.48 -22.61 -7.01
N LEU A 16 -5.01 -22.44 -5.80
CA LEU A 16 -6.04 -23.34 -5.27
C LEU A 16 -7.26 -23.42 -6.20
N LYS A 17 -7.46 -22.43 -7.08
CA LYS A 17 -8.47 -22.46 -8.13
C LYS A 17 -8.33 -23.63 -9.11
N SER A 18 -7.17 -24.28 -9.27
CA SER A 18 -7.13 -25.54 -10.03
C SER A 18 -8.01 -26.55 -9.30
N ASN A 19 -9.18 -26.85 -9.89
CA ASN A 19 -10.33 -27.50 -9.25
C ASN A 19 -9.99 -28.72 -8.38
N GLU A 20 -8.92 -29.46 -8.69
CA GLU A 20 -8.49 -30.64 -7.93
C GLU A 20 -8.23 -30.39 -6.43
N TYR A 21 -7.55 -29.29 -6.06
CA TYR A 21 -7.25 -29.02 -4.64
C TYR A 21 -8.46 -28.47 -3.91
N MET A 22 -9.23 -27.55 -4.51
CA MET A 22 -10.42 -27.01 -3.86
C MET A 22 -11.52 -28.05 -3.69
N ASN A 23 -11.65 -29.02 -4.61
CA ASN A 23 -12.57 -30.15 -4.46
C ASN A 23 -12.23 -31.04 -3.26
N SER A 24 -10.95 -31.07 -2.83
CA SER A 24 -10.53 -31.80 -1.62
C SER A 24 -10.82 -31.02 -0.34
N ILE A 25 -10.88 -29.68 -0.41
CA ILE A 25 -11.17 -28.79 0.72
C ILE A 25 -12.69 -28.65 0.91
N ILE A 26 -13.41 -28.43 -0.19
CA ILE A 26 -14.87 -28.29 -0.26
C ILE A 26 -15.38 -29.35 -1.21
N GLU A 27 -16.23 -30.23 -0.69
CA GLU A 27 -16.84 -31.30 -1.48
C GLU A 27 -17.75 -30.70 -2.58
N PRO A 28 -17.55 -31.05 -3.86
CA PRO A 28 -18.37 -30.56 -4.96
C PRO A 28 -19.86 -30.86 -4.76
N GLY A 29 -20.73 -29.89 -5.01
CA GLY A 29 -22.18 -30.04 -4.84
C GLY A 29 -22.66 -30.03 -3.39
N SER A 30 -21.75 -29.93 -2.40
CA SER A 30 -22.13 -29.72 -1.00
C SER A 30 -22.76 -28.34 -0.79
N LYS A 31 -23.50 -28.18 0.31
CA LYS A 31 -24.04 -26.86 0.71
C LYS A 31 -22.95 -25.79 0.86
N MET A 32 -21.72 -26.19 1.20
CA MET A 32 -20.57 -25.29 1.32
C MET A 32 -20.04 -24.85 -0.05
N ASP A 33 -20.02 -25.75 -1.03
CA ASP A 33 -19.63 -25.46 -2.41
C ASP A 33 -20.62 -24.49 -3.07
N ILE A 34 -21.93 -24.71 -2.87
CA ILE A 34 -22.98 -23.81 -3.35
C ILE A 34 -22.79 -22.39 -2.76
N LEU A 35 -22.56 -22.29 -1.45
CA LEU A 35 -22.30 -21.01 -0.79
C LEU A 35 -21.00 -20.36 -1.28
N PHE A 36 -19.93 -21.13 -1.44
CA PHE A 36 -18.63 -20.65 -1.93
C PHE A 36 -18.75 -20.04 -3.34
N ASN A 37 -19.38 -20.76 -4.27
CA ASN A 37 -19.57 -20.29 -5.64
C ASN A 37 -20.48 -19.06 -5.71
N ALA A 38 -21.54 -19.02 -4.92
CA ALA A 38 -22.44 -17.87 -4.88
C ALA A 38 -21.78 -16.62 -4.26
N LEU A 39 -20.84 -16.78 -3.33
CA LEU A 39 -19.99 -15.69 -2.82
C LEU A 39 -18.98 -15.20 -3.86
N LEU A 40 -18.40 -16.10 -4.66
CA LEU A 40 -17.52 -15.74 -5.77
C LEU A 40 -18.23 -14.91 -6.83
N ASP A 41 -19.46 -15.29 -7.17
CA ASP A 41 -20.32 -14.58 -8.12
C ASP A 41 -20.83 -13.23 -7.59
N LYS A 42 -20.49 -12.85 -6.35
CA LYS A 42 -20.97 -11.65 -5.65
C LYS A 42 -22.50 -11.55 -5.61
N LYS A 43 -23.19 -12.69 -5.53
CA LYS A 43 -24.66 -12.79 -5.50
C LYS A 43 -25.25 -12.74 -4.08
N ILE A 44 -24.42 -12.59 -3.06
CA ILE A 44 -24.82 -12.72 -1.65
C ILE A 44 -24.21 -11.59 -0.83
N GLU A 45 -25.06 -10.83 -0.15
CA GLU A 45 -24.63 -9.75 0.77
C GLU A 45 -25.19 -9.93 2.19
N SER A 46 -26.26 -10.71 2.34
CA SER A 46 -26.99 -10.92 3.59
C SER A 46 -27.19 -12.40 3.93
N ASP A 47 -27.59 -12.67 5.17
CA ASP A 47 -27.90 -14.04 5.62
C ASP A 47 -29.21 -14.56 5.00
N ASP A 48 -30.10 -13.68 4.57
CA ASP A 48 -31.33 -14.06 3.88
C ASP A 48 -31.06 -14.47 2.43
N ASP A 49 -30.08 -13.85 1.76
CA ASP A 49 -29.59 -14.30 0.45
C ASP A 49 -29.02 -15.73 0.55
N VAL A 50 -28.31 -16.04 1.64
CA VAL A 50 -27.79 -17.40 1.88
C VAL A 50 -28.92 -18.41 2.05
N LYS A 51 -30.02 -18.05 2.76
CA LYS A 51 -31.20 -18.93 2.87
C LYS A 51 -31.85 -19.15 1.51
N ALA A 52 -31.92 -18.11 0.68
CA ALA A 52 -32.54 -18.16 -0.64
C ALA A 52 -31.82 -19.10 -1.62
N LEU A 53 -30.54 -19.44 -1.38
CA LEU A 53 -29.81 -20.44 -2.16
C LEU A 53 -30.36 -21.86 -2.00
N PHE A 54 -31.06 -22.15 -0.90
CA PHE A 54 -31.46 -23.50 -0.53
C PHE A 54 -32.99 -23.64 -0.47
N PRO A 55 -33.55 -24.81 -0.80
CA PRO A 55 -34.99 -25.04 -0.73
C PRO A 55 -35.55 -24.78 0.70
N PRO A 56 -36.80 -24.28 0.87
CA PRO A 56 -37.35 -23.92 2.19
C PRO A 56 -37.36 -25.06 3.23
N LYS A 57 -37.40 -26.32 2.77
CA LYS A 57 -37.41 -27.53 3.62
C LYS A 57 -36.01 -28.10 3.93
N SER A 58 -34.94 -27.40 3.54
CA SER A 58 -33.57 -27.92 3.61
C SER A 58 -32.91 -27.87 5.00
N GLY A 59 -33.58 -27.26 5.99
CA GLY A 59 -33.12 -27.21 7.39
C GLY A 59 -31.75 -26.54 7.58
N VAL A 60 -31.36 -25.65 6.65
CA VAL A 60 -30.01 -25.07 6.64
C VAL A 60 -29.84 -24.11 7.81
N ASN A 61 -28.96 -24.47 8.74
CA ASN A 61 -28.44 -23.55 9.73
C ASN A 61 -27.36 -22.67 9.08
N VAL A 62 -27.75 -21.48 8.64
CA VAL A 62 -26.89 -20.51 7.94
C VAL A 62 -25.63 -20.18 8.74
N THR A 63 -25.76 -19.97 10.06
CA THR A 63 -24.63 -19.67 10.94
C THR A 63 -23.63 -20.82 10.98
N SER A 64 -24.10 -22.06 11.14
CA SER A 64 -23.24 -23.24 11.14
C SER A 64 -22.55 -23.44 9.78
N LEU A 65 -23.28 -23.26 8.68
CA LEU A 65 -22.74 -23.40 7.34
C LEU A 65 -21.62 -22.39 7.06
N LYS A 66 -21.84 -21.12 7.40
CA LYS A 66 -20.84 -20.06 7.27
C LYS A 66 -19.60 -20.34 8.11
N ASN A 67 -19.77 -20.77 9.37
CA ASN A 67 -18.65 -21.08 10.26
C ASN A 67 -17.81 -22.25 9.74
N LYS A 68 -18.45 -23.34 9.30
CA LYS A 68 -17.76 -24.50 8.72
C LYS A 68 -17.02 -24.15 7.43
N LEU A 69 -17.64 -23.36 6.55
CA LEU A 69 -16.98 -22.88 5.33
C LEU A 69 -15.77 -22.01 5.69
N LYS A 70 -15.93 -21.04 6.60
CA LYS A 70 -14.85 -20.18 7.08
C LYS A 70 -13.68 -20.99 7.63
N GLU A 71 -13.95 -21.95 8.50
CA GLU A 71 -12.93 -22.81 9.12
C GLU A 71 -12.15 -23.61 8.06
N ARG A 72 -12.86 -24.24 7.10
CA ARG A 72 -12.21 -24.97 6.01
C ARG A 72 -11.34 -24.07 5.13
N LEU A 73 -11.82 -22.88 4.79
CA LEU A 73 -11.07 -21.92 3.99
C LEU A 73 -9.83 -21.39 4.76
N LEU A 74 -9.92 -21.21 6.07
CA LEU A 74 -8.77 -20.86 6.91
C LEU A 74 -7.72 -21.97 6.92
N HIS A 75 -8.12 -23.24 7.02
CA HIS A 75 -7.20 -24.37 6.92
C HIS A 75 -6.53 -24.46 5.54
N ALA A 76 -7.27 -24.13 4.48
CA ALA A 76 -6.74 -24.11 3.13
C ALA A 76 -5.61 -23.09 2.92
N LEU A 77 -5.50 -22.04 3.76
CA LEU A 77 -4.41 -21.06 3.66
C LEU A 77 -3.03 -21.70 3.78
N PHE A 78 -2.89 -22.79 4.55
CA PHE A 78 -1.62 -23.52 4.67
C PHE A 78 -1.24 -24.28 3.40
N LEU A 79 -2.17 -24.49 2.48
CA LEU A 79 -1.95 -25.17 1.19
C LEU A 79 -1.55 -24.20 0.08
N LEU A 80 -1.59 -22.89 0.33
CA LEU A 80 -1.18 -21.89 -0.63
C LEU A 80 0.30 -22.03 -0.99
N ASP A 81 0.58 -22.05 -2.29
CA ASP A 81 1.93 -21.90 -2.84
C ASP A 81 2.10 -20.47 -3.36
N PHE A 82 3.02 -19.74 -2.73
CA PHE A 82 3.28 -18.34 -3.02
C PHE A 82 4.35 -18.14 -4.11
N LYS A 83 4.87 -19.20 -4.73
CA LYS A 83 5.91 -19.09 -5.77
C LYS A 83 5.51 -18.20 -6.94
N GLU A 84 4.24 -18.21 -7.33
CA GLU A 84 3.74 -17.51 -8.54
C GLU A 84 3.00 -16.20 -8.28
N ALA A 85 2.82 -15.81 -7.02
CA ALA A 85 2.26 -14.51 -6.71
C ALA A 85 3.32 -13.41 -6.91
N ASN A 86 2.88 -12.19 -7.23
CA ASN A 86 3.68 -10.95 -7.37
C ASN A 86 4.27 -10.45 -6.03
N PHE A 87 4.59 -11.36 -5.11
CA PHE A 87 5.23 -11.04 -3.85
C PHE A 87 6.75 -10.93 -4.02
N SER A 88 7.35 -10.05 -3.23
CA SER A 88 8.80 -9.97 -3.05
C SER A 88 9.37 -11.30 -2.54
N SER A 89 10.66 -11.54 -2.78
CA SER A 89 11.35 -12.74 -2.27
C SER A 89 11.26 -12.84 -0.75
N ARG A 90 11.37 -11.69 -0.04
CA ARG A 90 11.21 -11.62 1.42
C ARG A 90 9.78 -11.93 1.89
N GLN A 91 8.74 -11.46 1.20
CA GLN A 91 7.35 -11.80 1.55
C GLN A 91 7.06 -13.30 1.36
N LYS A 92 7.54 -13.89 0.27
CA LYS A 92 7.45 -15.34 0.04
C LYS A 92 8.17 -16.11 1.16
N ALA A 93 9.38 -15.68 1.51
CA ALA A 93 10.14 -16.27 2.60
C ALA A 93 9.43 -16.16 3.95
N PHE A 94 8.78 -15.02 4.24
CA PHE A 94 8.03 -14.82 5.47
C PHE A 94 6.94 -15.88 5.63
N PHE A 95 6.08 -16.06 4.62
CA PHE A 95 5.02 -17.07 4.68
C PHE A 95 5.59 -18.50 4.84
N GLU A 96 6.59 -18.85 4.03
CA GLU A 96 7.22 -20.18 4.07
C GLU A 96 7.85 -20.46 5.45
N CYS A 97 8.48 -19.46 6.06
CA CYS A 97 9.08 -19.60 7.38
C CYS A 97 8.02 -19.87 8.46
N TYR A 98 6.89 -19.15 8.45
CA TYR A 98 5.81 -19.38 9.42
C TYR A 98 5.10 -20.72 9.21
N LYS A 99 4.96 -21.17 7.96
CA LYS A 99 4.44 -22.52 7.66
C LYS A 99 5.36 -23.61 8.21
N LYS A 100 6.67 -23.48 7.99
CA LYS A 100 7.69 -24.41 8.54
C LYS A 100 7.74 -24.36 10.07
N TRP A 101 7.61 -23.17 10.66
CA TRP A 101 7.52 -23.00 12.11
C TRP A 101 6.35 -23.80 12.71
N SER A 102 5.15 -23.65 12.14
CA SER A 102 3.96 -24.39 12.58
C SER A 102 4.15 -25.91 12.47
N ALA A 103 4.74 -26.38 11.37
CA ALA A 103 5.06 -27.80 11.18
C ALA A 103 6.09 -28.29 12.21
N ALA A 104 7.17 -27.54 12.43
CA ALA A 104 8.21 -27.87 13.39
C ALA A 104 7.66 -27.94 14.82
N MET A 105 6.84 -26.96 15.24
CA MET A 105 6.20 -26.98 16.55
C MET A 105 5.24 -28.16 16.73
N THR A 106 4.50 -28.52 15.68
CA THR A 106 3.64 -29.73 15.69
C THR A 106 4.47 -30.99 15.91
N LEU A 107 5.62 -31.12 15.22
CA LEU A 107 6.54 -32.24 15.40
C LEU A 107 7.10 -32.30 16.82
N MET A 108 7.52 -31.16 17.38
CA MET A 108 8.03 -31.07 18.75
C MET A 108 6.97 -31.49 19.79
N ILE A 109 5.74 -31.01 19.66
CA ILE A 109 4.62 -31.34 20.56
C ILE A 109 4.25 -32.83 20.45
N ARG A 110 4.32 -33.42 19.25
CA ARG A 110 4.05 -34.84 19.01
C ARG A 110 5.25 -35.75 19.35
N ASN A 111 6.29 -35.20 19.99
CA ASN A 111 7.52 -35.89 20.39
C ASN A 111 8.36 -36.47 19.22
N ALA A 112 8.14 -36.00 17.99
CA ALA A 112 8.97 -36.30 16.82
C ALA A 112 10.20 -35.37 16.79
N LYS A 113 10.99 -35.38 17.87
CA LYS A 113 12.00 -34.35 18.18
C LYS A 113 13.16 -34.30 17.18
N ILE A 114 13.67 -35.44 16.72
CA ILE A 114 14.83 -35.47 15.81
C ILE A 114 14.55 -34.67 14.53
N ILE A 115 13.41 -34.94 13.88
CA ILE A 115 12.99 -34.22 12.67
C ILE A 115 12.56 -32.79 12.99
N GLY A 116 11.92 -32.56 14.14
CA GLY A 116 11.53 -31.22 14.59
C GLY A 116 12.73 -30.28 14.77
N ILE A 117 13.79 -30.76 15.43
CA ILE A 117 15.02 -30.00 15.67
C ILE A 117 15.75 -29.70 14.35
N ASP A 118 15.92 -30.69 13.46
CA ASP A 118 16.53 -30.44 12.13
C ASP A 118 15.76 -29.37 11.34
N GLN A 119 14.42 -29.40 11.39
CA GLN A 119 13.60 -28.37 10.76
C GLN A 119 13.81 -27.00 11.41
N LEU A 120 13.87 -26.92 12.74
CA LEU A 120 14.13 -25.66 13.47
C LEU A 120 15.50 -25.07 13.13
N GLU A 121 16.57 -25.86 13.06
CA GLU A 121 17.91 -25.38 12.73
C GLU A 121 18.04 -24.88 11.28
N ARG A 122 17.35 -25.54 10.34
CA ARG A 122 17.24 -25.06 8.94
C ARG A 122 16.42 -23.78 8.84
N LEU A 123 15.33 -23.72 9.60
CA LEU A 123 14.47 -22.56 9.66
C LEU A 123 15.18 -21.36 10.29
N LEU A 124 15.99 -21.57 11.33
CA LEU A 124 16.77 -20.52 11.99
C LEU A 124 17.67 -19.77 11.00
N ARG A 125 18.37 -20.50 10.12
CA ARG A 125 19.25 -19.89 9.10
C ARG A 125 18.48 -19.02 8.11
N HIS A 126 17.32 -19.46 7.65
CA HIS A 126 16.44 -18.64 6.80
C HIS A 126 15.86 -17.45 7.58
N ALA A 127 15.50 -17.71 8.84
CA ALA A 127 15.20 -16.80 9.94
C ALA A 127 16.03 -15.52 9.90
N GLN A 128 17.32 -15.78 10.08
CA GLN A 128 18.39 -14.81 10.23
C GLN A 128 18.70 -14.11 8.91
N TYR A 129 18.76 -14.86 7.79
CA TYR A 129 19.05 -14.29 6.46
C TYR A 129 18.07 -13.18 6.06
N PHE A 130 16.77 -13.36 6.29
CA PHE A 130 15.74 -12.34 5.96
C PHE A 130 15.45 -11.36 7.09
N GLU A 131 16.20 -11.45 8.20
CA GLU A 131 16.04 -10.63 9.40
C GLU A 131 14.60 -10.68 9.94
N PHE A 132 14.06 -11.90 10.13
CA PHE A 132 12.81 -12.12 10.85
C PHE A 132 13.12 -12.31 12.34
N THR A 133 13.41 -11.20 13.03
CA THR A 133 13.90 -11.17 14.42
C THR A 133 13.01 -11.91 15.41
N GLU A 134 11.69 -11.70 15.38
CA GLU A 134 10.78 -12.36 16.33
C GLU A 134 10.76 -13.88 16.13
N LEU A 135 10.66 -14.33 14.88
CA LEU A 135 10.69 -15.75 14.57
C LEU A 135 12.03 -16.38 14.95
N THR A 136 13.13 -15.66 14.74
CA THR A 136 14.47 -16.07 15.16
C THR A 136 14.52 -16.28 16.68
N LEU A 137 13.99 -15.35 17.47
CA LEU A 137 13.89 -15.49 18.93
C LEU A 137 13.02 -16.67 19.36
N ASP A 138 11.88 -16.89 18.71
CA ASP A 138 11.00 -18.02 19.00
C ASP A 138 11.72 -19.36 18.76
N ILE A 139 12.44 -19.48 17.65
CA ILE A 139 13.22 -20.70 17.32
C ILE A 139 14.36 -20.90 18.31
N LEU A 140 15.14 -19.85 18.58
CA LEU A 140 16.25 -19.90 19.54
C LEU A 140 15.76 -20.29 20.93
N ARG A 141 14.60 -19.79 21.37
CA ARG A 141 13.99 -20.18 22.66
C ARG A 141 13.70 -21.67 22.71
N VAL A 142 13.10 -22.24 21.67
CA VAL A 142 12.75 -23.67 21.62
C VAL A 142 14.00 -24.54 21.60
N LEU A 143 14.99 -24.21 20.77
CA LEU A 143 16.27 -24.92 20.71
C LEU A 143 17.03 -24.82 22.04
N ARG A 144 17.05 -23.65 22.69
CA ARG A 144 17.68 -23.46 24.00
C ARG A 144 17.06 -24.36 25.06
N LEU A 145 15.73 -24.45 25.10
CA LEU A 145 15.02 -25.32 26.03
C LEU A 145 15.31 -26.79 25.74
N GLN A 146 15.30 -27.21 24.48
CA GLN A 146 15.64 -28.57 24.08
C GLN A 146 17.07 -28.96 24.51
N TYR A 147 18.07 -28.13 24.20
CA TYR A 147 19.48 -28.42 24.52
C TYR A 147 19.79 -28.38 26.01
N SER A 148 19.09 -27.55 26.80
CA SER A 148 19.27 -27.51 28.25
C SER A 148 18.51 -28.61 28.99
N THR A 149 17.21 -28.78 28.71
CA THR A 149 16.32 -29.60 29.55
C THR A 149 16.15 -31.04 29.08
N VAL A 150 16.37 -31.31 27.79
CA VAL A 150 16.15 -32.64 27.21
C VAL A 150 17.46 -33.31 26.87
N ASP A 151 18.34 -32.63 26.14
CA ASP A 151 19.56 -33.25 25.62
C ASP A 151 20.74 -33.13 26.61
N GLY A 152 20.79 -32.06 27.43
CA GLY A 152 21.90 -31.78 28.34
C GLY A 152 23.20 -31.38 27.62
N ASP A 153 23.12 -30.95 26.36
CA ASP A 153 24.27 -30.51 25.56
C ASP A 153 24.64 -29.06 25.89
N ILE A 154 25.56 -28.91 26.86
CA ILE A 154 26.00 -27.60 27.38
C ILE A 154 26.63 -26.74 26.27
N ASN A 155 27.37 -27.35 25.34
CA ASN A 155 28.06 -26.61 24.29
C ASN A 155 27.06 -25.98 23.31
N LYS A 156 26.07 -26.76 22.86
CA LYS A 156 24.99 -26.23 22.02
C LYS A 156 24.12 -25.23 22.78
N TYR A 157 23.85 -25.49 24.06
CA TYR A 157 23.09 -24.58 24.89
C TYR A 157 23.77 -23.20 24.99
N GLU A 158 25.05 -23.12 25.33
CA GLU A 158 25.75 -21.83 25.46
C GLU A 158 25.85 -21.09 24.12
N ALA A 159 26.06 -21.81 23.01
CA ALA A 159 26.04 -21.22 21.68
C ALA A 159 24.68 -20.58 21.34
N ILE A 160 23.57 -21.31 21.57
CA ILE A 160 22.22 -20.81 21.32
C ILE A 160 21.84 -19.70 22.31
N LYS A 161 22.27 -19.79 23.57
CA LYS A 161 22.03 -18.77 24.60
C LYS A 161 22.69 -17.44 24.20
N LYS A 162 23.93 -17.47 23.72
CA LYS A 162 24.62 -16.27 23.22
C LYS A 162 23.86 -15.63 22.07
N GLN A 163 23.48 -16.43 21.06
CA GLN A 163 22.69 -15.92 19.93
C GLN A 163 21.34 -15.35 20.39
N TYR A 164 20.67 -16.00 21.34
CA TYR A 164 19.40 -15.51 21.89
C TYR A 164 19.56 -14.12 22.52
N GLN A 165 20.60 -13.91 23.32
CA GLN A 165 20.87 -12.61 23.95
C GLN A 165 21.17 -11.52 22.91
N GLU A 166 21.96 -11.84 21.89
CA GLU A 166 22.24 -10.91 20.77
C GLU A 166 20.95 -10.49 20.05
N TYR A 167 20.08 -11.47 19.70
CA TYR A 167 18.81 -11.18 19.02
C TYR A 167 17.78 -10.51 19.94
N GLU A 168 17.83 -10.74 21.25
CA GLU A 168 16.97 -10.06 22.23
C GLU A 168 17.31 -8.57 22.29
N GLU A 169 18.59 -8.20 22.29
CA GLU A 169 19.01 -6.80 22.18
C GLU A 169 18.52 -6.17 20.86
N ILE A 170 18.67 -6.87 19.73
CA ILE A 170 18.18 -6.38 18.42
C ILE A 170 16.67 -6.15 18.48
N TRP A 171 15.91 -7.13 18.96
CA TRP A 171 14.46 -7.03 19.06
C TRP A 171 14.01 -5.88 19.96
N LEU A 172 14.68 -5.63 21.08
CA LEU A 172 14.38 -4.48 21.95
C LEU A 172 14.56 -3.15 21.20
N MET A 173 15.65 -3.00 20.43
CA MET A 173 15.88 -1.81 19.62
C MET A 173 14.82 -1.66 18.51
N GLU A 174 14.50 -2.75 17.80
CA GLU A 174 13.48 -2.76 16.75
C GLU A 174 12.08 -2.43 17.29
N SER A 175 11.68 -3.08 18.37
CA SER A 175 10.38 -2.90 19.02
C SER A 175 10.23 -1.47 19.53
N LYS A 176 11.30 -0.88 20.07
CA LYS A 176 11.29 0.52 20.50
C LYS A 176 11.11 1.49 19.34
N ALA A 177 11.77 1.25 18.21
CA ALA A 177 11.58 2.05 17.00
C ALA A 177 10.15 1.95 16.45
N GLU A 178 9.60 0.74 16.38
CA GLU A 178 8.22 0.49 15.95
C GLU A 178 7.19 1.15 16.87
N PHE A 179 7.41 1.09 18.19
CA PHE A 179 6.58 1.71 19.19
C PHE A 179 6.54 3.23 19.02
N TYR A 180 7.71 3.87 18.90
CA TYR A 180 7.82 5.31 18.68
C TYR A 180 7.13 5.78 17.40
N TYR A 181 7.31 5.05 16.29
CA TYR A 181 6.60 5.37 15.06
C TYR A 181 5.08 5.25 15.23
N SER A 182 4.61 4.16 15.83
CA SER A 182 3.18 3.89 16.04
C SER A 182 2.51 4.95 16.92
N GLU A 183 3.19 5.38 17.99
CA GLU A 183 2.69 6.41 18.89
C GLU A 183 2.52 7.76 18.18
N LEU A 184 3.53 8.18 17.42
CA LEU A 184 3.47 9.42 16.62
C LEU A 184 2.32 9.36 15.60
N MET A 185 2.14 8.23 14.92
CA MET A 185 1.07 8.05 13.94
C MET A 185 -0.33 8.04 14.56
N ALA A 186 -0.49 7.49 15.77
CA ALA A 186 -1.76 7.49 16.49
C ALA A 186 -2.18 8.91 16.88
N GLN A 187 -1.24 9.77 17.25
CA GLN A 187 -1.53 11.18 17.52
C GLN A 187 -1.86 11.96 16.24
N TYR A 188 -1.13 11.69 15.16
CA TYR A 188 -1.30 12.37 13.87
C TYR A 188 -2.64 12.06 13.19
N THR A 189 -3.14 10.82 13.31
CA THR A 189 -4.43 10.43 12.73
C THR A 189 -5.62 11.03 13.49
N ASN A 190 -5.49 11.23 14.80
CA ASN A 190 -6.57 11.71 15.66
C ASN A 190 -6.61 13.23 15.84
N SER A 191 -5.53 13.96 15.54
CA SER A 191 -5.47 15.42 15.72
C SER A 191 -4.64 16.10 14.62
N LYS A 192 -5.31 16.90 13.77
CA LYS A 192 -4.64 17.76 12.79
C LYS A 192 -3.98 19.00 13.41
N SER A 193 -4.31 19.34 14.66
CA SER A 193 -3.96 20.61 15.32
C SER A 193 -2.68 20.58 16.18
N THR A 194 -2.06 19.41 16.42
CA THR A 194 -0.87 19.26 17.30
C THR A 194 0.44 19.00 16.55
N LYS A 195 0.65 19.64 15.38
CA LYS A 195 1.86 19.44 14.56
C LYS A 195 3.18 19.75 15.29
N LYS A 196 3.17 20.70 16.23
CA LYS A 196 4.39 21.14 16.93
C LYS A 196 4.82 20.17 18.03
N GLU A 197 3.88 19.70 18.85
CA GLU A 197 4.15 18.72 19.92
C GLU A 197 4.63 17.38 19.36
N VAL A 198 3.96 16.90 18.29
CA VAL A 198 4.35 15.67 17.59
C VAL A 198 5.76 15.78 17.01
N MET A 199 6.15 16.95 16.50
CA MET A 199 7.50 17.19 15.98
C MET A 199 8.56 17.12 17.08
N ASP A 200 8.32 17.77 18.23
CA ASP A 200 9.30 17.79 19.32
C ASP A 200 9.45 16.39 19.94
N GLN A 201 8.36 15.63 20.03
CA GLN A 201 8.38 14.22 20.42
C GLN A 201 9.14 13.36 19.39
N ALA A 202 8.92 13.56 18.09
CA ALA A 202 9.63 12.83 17.04
C ALA A 202 11.15 13.07 17.08
N LYS A 203 11.59 14.30 17.39
CA LYS A 203 13.02 14.63 17.57
C LYS A 203 13.60 13.87 18.77
N ALA A 204 12.94 13.91 19.92
CA ALA A 204 13.38 13.20 21.11
C ALA A 204 13.49 11.68 20.87
N TYR A 205 12.51 11.10 20.18
CA TYR A 205 12.52 9.69 19.80
C TYR A 205 13.66 9.36 18.84
N TYR A 206 13.87 10.19 17.82
CA TYR A 206 14.95 9.97 16.86
C TYR A 206 16.34 10.11 17.50
N ASP A 207 16.54 11.05 18.42
CA ASP A 207 17.84 11.23 19.09
C ASP A 207 18.29 9.96 19.83
N GLU A 208 17.35 9.23 20.43
CA GLU A 208 17.63 7.92 21.00
C GLU A 208 17.88 6.85 19.92
N LEU A 209 16.96 6.72 18.95
CA LEU A 209 17.05 5.70 17.90
C LEU A 209 18.32 5.82 17.05
N LYS A 210 18.85 7.02 16.89
CA LYS A 210 20.11 7.29 16.18
C LYS A 210 21.29 6.54 16.82
N GLY A 211 21.29 6.36 18.14
CA GLY A 211 22.29 5.54 18.84
C GLY A 211 22.17 4.08 18.44
N PHE A 212 20.95 3.54 18.45
CA PHE A 212 20.69 2.14 18.07
C PHE A 212 21.01 1.86 16.59
N MET A 213 20.61 2.76 15.70
CA MET A 213 20.86 2.63 14.25
C MET A 213 22.36 2.67 13.89
N LYS A 214 23.21 3.22 14.76
CA LYS A 214 24.68 3.13 14.61
C LYS A 214 25.25 1.80 15.12
N LYS A 215 24.60 1.18 16.10
CA LYS A 215 25.01 -0.09 16.70
C LYS A 215 24.56 -1.28 15.85
N CYS A 216 23.41 -1.17 15.19
CA CYS A 216 22.73 -2.27 14.54
C CYS A 216 22.13 -1.86 13.19
N ASP A 217 22.38 -2.69 12.17
CA ASP A 217 21.86 -2.51 10.81
C ASP A 217 20.60 -3.32 10.53
N SER A 218 19.81 -3.65 11.56
CA SER A 218 18.62 -4.48 11.36
C SER A 218 17.54 -3.78 10.54
N PHE A 219 16.81 -4.58 9.76
CA PHE A 219 15.82 -4.14 8.80
C PHE A 219 14.71 -3.31 9.44
N LYS A 220 14.10 -3.78 10.53
CA LYS A 220 12.97 -3.07 11.17
C LYS A 220 13.44 -1.81 11.87
N LEU A 221 14.60 -1.85 12.54
CA LEU A 221 15.15 -0.68 13.22
C LEU A 221 15.38 0.46 12.25
N HIS A 222 16.03 0.19 11.12
CA HIS A 222 16.27 1.22 10.10
C HIS A 222 14.99 1.64 9.39
N LEU A 223 14.03 0.74 9.18
CA LEU A 223 12.73 1.11 8.60
C LEU A 223 12.01 2.12 9.50
N PHE A 224 11.72 1.74 10.75
CA PHE A 224 10.95 2.58 11.65
C PHE A 224 11.74 3.81 12.12
N GLY A 225 13.03 3.68 12.41
CA GLY A 225 13.87 4.81 12.81
C GLY A 225 13.95 5.90 11.75
N ARG A 226 14.07 5.52 10.47
CA ARG A 226 14.04 6.48 9.35
C ARG A 226 12.64 7.04 9.11
N MET A 227 11.58 6.27 9.35
CA MET A 227 10.20 6.78 9.29
C MET A 227 9.91 7.81 10.39
N VAL A 228 10.42 7.62 11.61
CA VAL A 228 10.37 8.64 12.67
C VAL A 228 11.14 9.89 12.24
N HIS A 229 12.33 9.72 11.64
CA HIS A 229 13.13 10.84 11.15
C HIS A 229 12.42 11.63 10.04
N LEU A 230 11.70 10.96 9.12
CA LEU A 230 10.89 11.60 8.09
C LEU A 230 9.82 12.55 8.67
N LEU A 231 9.18 12.16 9.78
CA LEU A 231 8.14 12.98 10.42
C LEU A 231 8.68 14.34 10.89
N ILE A 232 9.95 14.40 11.29
CA ILE A 232 10.61 15.65 11.72
C ILE A 232 10.62 16.66 10.55
N TYR A 233 11.09 16.26 9.37
CA TYR A 233 11.18 17.16 8.22
C TYR A 233 9.83 17.45 7.55
N ASN A 234 8.95 16.45 7.50
CA ASN A 234 7.61 16.61 6.91
C ASN A 234 6.75 17.62 7.70
N SER A 235 6.97 17.75 9.02
CA SER A 235 6.25 18.73 9.85
C SER A 235 6.52 20.19 9.46
N VAL A 236 7.69 20.47 8.90
CA VAL A 236 8.14 21.81 8.46
C VAL A 236 8.22 21.94 6.93
N ASN A 237 7.75 20.94 6.18
CA ASN A 237 7.83 20.88 4.73
C ASN A 237 9.27 21.04 4.18
N ASP A 238 10.27 20.50 4.88
CA ASP A 238 11.66 20.54 4.43
C ASP A 238 11.95 19.44 3.40
N TYR A 239 11.46 19.65 2.18
CA TYR A 239 11.57 18.69 1.10
C TYR A 239 13.02 18.39 0.69
N LYS A 240 13.97 19.30 0.94
CA LYS A 240 15.39 19.09 0.59
C LYS A 240 16.02 18.07 1.51
N ASN A 241 15.82 18.20 2.82
CA ASN A 241 16.37 17.24 3.78
C ASN A 241 15.58 15.92 3.78
N THR A 242 14.27 15.95 3.55
CA THR A 242 13.47 14.74 3.32
C THR A 242 14.01 13.94 2.13
N ALA A 243 14.31 14.59 0.99
CA ALA A 243 14.86 13.91 -0.19
C ALA A 243 16.20 13.21 0.13
N LYS A 244 17.13 13.90 0.79
CA LYS A 244 18.43 13.32 1.19
C LYS A 244 18.27 12.10 2.11
N LEU A 245 17.35 12.18 3.07
CA LEU A 245 17.04 11.06 3.96
C LEU A 245 16.50 9.87 3.17
N CYS A 246 15.55 10.10 2.26
CA CYS A 246 15.00 9.06 1.39
C CYS A 246 16.10 8.40 0.54
N GLU A 247 17.00 9.19 -0.06
CA GLU A 247 18.13 8.67 -0.85
C GLU A 247 19.07 7.79 -0.02
N ASP A 248 19.43 8.23 1.19
CA ASP A 248 20.24 7.45 2.13
C ASP A 248 19.52 6.16 2.58
N ALA A 249 18.21 6.23 2.82
CA ALA A 249 17.39 5.07 3.16
C ALA A 249 17.34 4.06 2.01
N ILE A 250 17.11 4.53 0.78
CA ILE A 250 17.09 3.70 -0.42
C ILE A 250 18.45 3.00 -0.59
N ALA A 251 19.55 3.75 -0.49
CA ALA A 251 20.90 3.19 -0.59
C ALA A 251 21.21 2.16 0.50
N PHE A 252 20.66 2.33 1.71
CA PHE A 252 20.78 1.33 2.77
C PHE A 252 20.03 0.04 2.44
N PHE A 253 18.76 0.14 2.00
CA PHE A 253 17.93 -1.04 1.71
C PHE A 253 18.33 -1.75 0.42
N ASP A 254 18.88 -1.04 -0.56
CA ASP A 254 19.45 -1.63 -1.79
C ASP A 254 20.70 -2.48 -1.53
N LYS A 255 21.43 -2.22 -0.44
CA LYS A 255 22.62 -2.99 -0.05
C LYS A 255 22.28 -4.32 0.62
N LYS A 256 21.02 -4.54 1.01
CA LYS A 256 20.59 -5.83 1.59
C LYS A 256 20.62 -6.91 0.51
N GLU A 257 21.04 -8.12 0.89
CA GLU A 257 21.15 -9.27 -0.03
C GLU A 257 19.79 -9.86 -0.45
N TYR A 258 18.70 -9.33 0.09
CA TYR A 258 17.33 -9.75 -0.19
C TYR A 258 16.46 -8.55 -0.54
N ASP A 259 15.32 -8.83 -1.18
CA ASP A 259 14.39 -7.80 -1.62
C ASP A 259 13.78 -7.03 -0.44
N SER A 260 14.01 -5.71 -0.45
CA SER A 260 13.52 -4.76 0.54
C SER A 260 12.39 -3.89 0.00
N GLY A 261 11.52 -4.48 -0.84
CA GLY A 261 10.46 -3.76 -1.56
C GLY A 261 9.54 -2.88 -0.69
N LEU A 262 9.15 -3.30 0.52
CA LEU A 262 8.26 -2.49 1.37
C LEU A 262 8.93 -1.17 1.85
N PRO A 263 10.12 -1.19 2.48
CA PRO A 263 10.86 0.04 2.75
C PRO A 263 11.08 0.89 1.49
N LEU A 264 11.50 0.26 0.39
CA LEU A 264 11.80 0.96 -0.85
C LEU A 264 10.56 1.67 -1.41
N GLN A 265 9.39 1.04 -1.42
CA GLN A 265 8.12 1.69 -1.80
C GLN A 265 7.86 2.93 -0.95
N VAL A 266 8.05 2.86 0.38
CA VAL A 266 7.83 3.99 1.30
C VAL A 266 8.77 5.15 0.99
N PHE A 267 10.08 4.89 0.85
CA PHE A 267 11.06 5.95 0.65
C PHE A 267 11.03 6.50 -0.79
N TYR A 268 10.81 5.68 -1.81
CA TYR A 268 10.62 6.15 -3.18
C TYR A 268 9.37 7.03 -3.31
N TYR A 269 8.25 6.65 -2.70
CA TYR A 269 7.04 7.46 -2.72
C TYR A 269 7.29 8.85 -2.13
N ASN A 270 7.92 8.92 -0.94
CA ASN A 270 8.26 10.20 -0.30
C ASN A 270 9.27 11.01 -1.14
N LEU A 271 10.23 10.36 -1.79
CA LEU A 271 11.21 11.02 -2.65
C LEU A 271 10.54 11.67 -3.87
N VAL A 272 9.59 10.98 -4.52
CA VAL A 272 8.81 11.55 -5.63
C VAL A 272 7.95 12.72 -5.15
N VAL A 273 7.36 12.65 -3.96
CA VAL A 273 6.66 13.80 -3.34
C VAL A 273 7.62 14.98 -3.16
N CYS A 274 8.85 14.75 -2.68
CA CYS A 274 9.84 15.82 -2.54
C CYS A 274 10.18 16.45 -3.88
N TYR A 275 10.44 15.65 -4.92
CA TYR A 275 10.73 16.17 -6.26
C TYR A 275 9.56 16.91 -6.89
N LEU A 276 8.33 16.46 -6.67
CA LEU A 276 7.13 17.21 -7.03
C LEU A 276 7.13 18.60 -6.37
N GLN A 277 7.42 18.69 -5.08
CA GLN A 277 7.39 19.96 -4.37
C GLN A 277 8.54 20.88 -4.78
N LEU A 278 9.73 20.33 -5.00
CA LEU A 278 10.92 21.04 -5.46
C LEU A 278 10.88 21.41 -6.96
N GLY A 279 10.04 20.75 -7.76
CA GLY A 279 9.94 20.97 -9.21
C GLY A 279 11.09 20.33 -10.01
N GLU A 280 11.68 19.26 -9.49
CA GLU A 280 12.86 18.59 -10.05
C GLU A 280 12.41 17.43 -10.95
N PHE A 281 12.06 17.71 -12.20
CA PHE A 281 11.46 16.72 -13.11
C PHE A 281 12.41 15.58 -13.44
N GLU A 282 13.63 15.90 -13.83
CA GLU A 282 14.63 14.94 -14.32
C GLU A 282 14.97 13.91 -13.24
N LYS A 283 15.14 14.36 -11.99
CA LYS A 283 15.35 13.48 -10.85
C LYS A 283 14.12 12.62 -10.54
N GLY A 284 12.93 13.21 -10.61
CA GLY A 284 11.68 12.47 -10.44
C GLY A 284 11.50 11.36 -11.47
N GLN A 285 11.78 11.66 -12.74
CA GLN A 285 11.71 10.68 -13.83
C GLN A 285 12.69 9.52 -13.62
N GLN A 286 13.93 9.81 -13.25
CA GLN A 286 14.94 8.78 -12.96
C GLN A 286 14.51 7.86 -11.81
N VAL A 287 13.98 8.44 -10.74
CA VAL A 287 13.47 7.69 -9.59
C VAL A 287 12.30 6.79 -9.97
N ILE A 288 11.38 7.27 -10.80
CA ILE A 288 10.21 6.49 -11.20
C ILE A 288 10.61 5.29 -12.04
N ASN A 289 11.49 5.48 -13.02
CA ASN A 289 12.00 4.38 -13.85
C ASN A 289 12.64 3.28 -12.99
N ARG A 290 13.27 3.66 -11.87
CA ARG A 290 13.84 2.72 -10.91
C ARG A 290 12.80 2.08 -10.00
N CYS A 291 11.83 2.86 -9.51
CA CYS A 291 10.90 2.37 -8.51
C CYS A 291 9.73 1.57 -9.09
N GLU A 292 9.42 1.67 -10.40
CA GLU A 292 8.37 0.87 -11.06
C GLU A 292 8.49 -0.64 -10.76
N TYR A 293 9.72 -1.16 -10.60
CA TYR A 293 9.96 -2.55 -10.20
C TYR A 293 9.28 -2.94 -8.88
N TYR A 294 9.21 -2.02 -7.92
CA TYR A 294 8.66 -2.29 -6.59
C TYR A 294 7.16 -2.07 -6.51
N PHE A 295 6.52 -1.44 -7.49
CA PHE A 295 5.08 -1.17 -7.47
C PHE A 295 4.35 -2.08 -8.46
N GLU A 296 3.58 -3.04 -7.93
CA GLU A 296 2.78 -3.94 -8.77
C GLU A 296 1.83 -3.14 -9.67
N GLU A 297 1.96 -3.32 -10.99
CA GLU A 297 1.20 -2.58 -11.97
C GLU A 297 -0.31 -2.81 -11.81
N GLY A 298 -1.08 -1.72 -11.76
CA GLY A 298 -2.53 -1.77 -11.54
C GLY A 298 -2.98 -2.02 -10.10
N SER A 299 -2.05 -2.10 -9.15
CA SER A 299 -2.34 -1.96 -7.72
C SER A 299 -2.74 -0.52 -7.37
N PHE A 300 -3.40 -0.32 -6.23
CA PHE A 300 -3.76 1.01 -5.74
C PHE A 300 -2.54 1.94 -5.61
N ASN A 301 -1.45 1.43 -5.03
CA ASN A 301 -0.23 2.19 -4.80
C ASN A 301 0.45 2.58 -6.11
N TRP A 302 0.40 1.71 -7.13
CA TRP A 302 0.91 2.04 -8.46
C TRP A 302 0.14 3.22 -9.07
N PHE A 303 -1.19 3.22 -9.06
CA PHE A 303 -1.97 4.36 -9.56
C PHE A 303 -1.64 5.65 -8.80
N LYS A 304 -1.47 5.58 -7.47
CA LYS A 304 -1.10 6.75 -6.65
C LYS A 304 0.29 7.29 -6.97
N LEU A 305 1.25 6.42 -7.27
CA LEU A 305 2.56 6.83 -7.76
C LEU A 305 2.45 7.54 -9.11
N GLN A 306 1.67 7.00 -10.04
CA GLN A 306 1.44 7.62 -11.34
C GLN A 306 0.72 8.98 -11.22
N GLU A 307 -0.21 9.14 -10.27
CA GLU A 307 -0.85 10.44 -9.99
C GLU A 307 0.17 11.51 -9.55
N LEU A 308 1.15 11.13 -8.71
CA LEU A 308 2.23 12.04 -8.30
C LEU A 308 3.11 12.41 -9.48
N PHE A 309 3.45 11.44 -10.33
CA PHE A 309 4.30 11.70 -11.48
C PHE A 309 3.61 12.59 -12.51
N PHE A 310 2.34 12.33 -12.78
CA PHE A 310 1.52 13.20 -13.62
C PHE A 310 1.54 14.64 -13.10
N SER A 311 1.35 14.81 -11.79
CA SER A 311 1.38 16.12 -11.14
C SER A 311 2.74 16.80 -11.28
N LEU A 312 3.85 16.05 -11.21
CA LEU A 312 5.21 16.57 -11.36
C LEU A 312 5.45 17.04 -12.79
N ALA A 313 5.08 16.22 -13.77
CA ALA A 313 5.19 16.55 -15.20
C ALA A 313 4.39 17.82 -15.53
N MET A 314 3.12 17.88 -15.09
CA MET A 314 2.25 19.04 -15.30
C MET A 314 2.79 20.32 -14.64
N LYS A 315 3.31 20.22 -13.41
CA LYS A 315 3.85 21.38 -12.67
C LYS A 315 5.13 21.93 -13.30
N THR A 316 5.93 21.08 -13.93
CA THR A 316 7.24 21.44 -14.52
C THR A 316 7.19 21.73 -16.02
N GLY A 317 6.01 21.63 -16.64
CA GLY A 317 5.81 21.94 -18.06
C GLY A 317 6.08 20.79 -19.04
N HIS A 318 6.34 19.59 -18.53
CA HIS A 318 6.58 18.36 -19.30
C HIS A 318 5.24 17.74 -19.75
N TYR A 319 4.50 18.48 -20.58
CA TYR A 319 3.12 18.13 -20.95
C TYR A 319 3.03 16.91 -21.88
N THR A 320 4.05 16.67 -22.69
CA THR A 320 4.12 15.50 -23.58
C THR A 320 4.24 14.22 -22.75
N GLU A 321 5.11 14.23 -21.75
CA GLU A 321 5.32 13.12 -20.82
C GLU A 321 4.08 12.88 -19.96
N ALA A 322 3.43 13.96 -19.50
CA ALA A 322 2.14 13.87 -18.80
C ALA A 322 1.05 13.19 -19.66
N TYR A 323 1.01 13.49 -20.96
CA TYR A 323 0.08 12.86 -21.89
C TYR A 323 0.39 11.37 -22.13
N GLN A 324 1.65 11.02 -22.35
CA GLN A 324 2.08 9.62 -22.52
C GLN A 324 1.73 8.78 -21.28
N LEU A 325 1.96 9.34 -20.09
CA LEU A 325 1.60 8.70 -18.84
C LEU A 325 0.09 8.51 -18.72
N TYR A 326 -0.70 9.53 -19.07
CA TYR A 326 -2.15 9.42 -19.09
C TYR A 326 -2.62 8.27 -19.99
N GLU A 327 -2.13 8.18 -21.22
CA GLU A 327 -2.46 7.08 -22.13
C GLU A 327 -2.09 5.72 -21.54
N LYS A 328 -0.91 5.59 -20.90
CA LYS A 328 -0.50 4.35 -20.21
C LYS A 328 -1.53 3.93 -19.17
N VAL A 329 -2.02 4.88 -18.36
CA VAL A 329 -2.91 4.59 -17.24
C VAL A 329 -4.35 4.32 -17.67
N ILE A 330 -4.91 5.14 -18.57
CA ILE A 330 -6.31 4.96 -19.00
C ILE A 330 -6.54 3.72 -19.87
N ASN A 331 -5.49 3.26 -20.56
CA ASN A 331 -5.54 2.04 -21.37
C ASN A 331 -5.21 0.77 -20.57
N TYR A 332 -4.96 0.90 -19.25
CA TYR A 332 -4.75 -0.25 -18.39
C TYR A 332 -6.00 -1.18 -18.39
N PRO A 333 -5.84 -2.52 -18.47
CA PRO A 333 -6.96 -3.45 -18.47
C PRO A 333 -7.89 -3.25 -17.26
N HIS A 334 -9.20 -3.20 -17.51
CA HIS A 334 -10.20 -2.99 -16.47
C HIS A 334 -10.03 -1.70 -15.65
N PHE A 335 -9.44 -0.64 -16.22
CA PHE A 335 -9.27 0.64 -15.54
C PHE A 335 -10.59 1.19 -14.97
N LYS A 336 -11.70 1.07 -15.72
CA LYS A 336 -13.03 1.55 -15.29
C LYS A 336 -13.60 0.78 -14.09
N ASP A 337 -13.11 -0.42 -13.83
CA ASP A 337 -13.55 -1.27 -12.72
C ASP A 337 -12.74 -0.97 -11.43
N LYS A 338 -11.75 -0.08 -11.51
CA LYS A 338 -10.96 0.35 -10.36
C LYS A 338 -11.78 1.28 -9.46
N GLN A 339 -11.22 1.60 -8.30
CA GLN A 339 -11.90 2.40 -7.28
C GLN A 339 -12.30 3.77 -7.83
N PRO A 340 -13.49 4.30 -7.48
CA PRO A 340 -13.99 5.56 -8.02
C PRO A 340 -13.03 6.74 -7.85
N GLN A 341 -12.30 6.78 -6.73
CA GLN A 341 -11.30 7.82 -6.45
C GLN A 341 -10.17 7.86 -7.50
N ILE A 342 -9.71 6.71 -7.99
CA ILE A 342 -8.69 6.64 -9.04
C ILE A 342 -9.31 7.07 -10.35
N VAL A 343 -10.44 6.46 -10.73
CA VAL A 343 -11.09 6.72 -12.02
C VAL A 343 -11.41 8.20 -12.19
N GLU A 344 -12.05 8.82 -11.20
CA GLU A 344 -12.41 10.24 -11.26
C GLU A 344 -11.17 11.16 -11.25
N MET A 345 -10.08 10.80 -10.56
CA MET A 345 -8.84 11.59 -10.56
C MET A 345 -8.24 11.67 -11.96
N TRP A 346 -8.14 10.53 -12.65
CA TRP A 346 -7.64 10.49 -14.03
C TRP A 346 -8.62 11.10 -15.03
N SER A 347 -9.93 11.11 -14.74
CA SER A 347 -10.89 11.91 -15.51
C SER A 347 -10.62 13.41 -15.37
N ILE A 348 -10.27 13.90 -14.16
CA ILE A 348 -9.85 15.29 -13.97
C ILE A 348 -8.57 15.57 -14.77
N PHE A 349 -7.57 14.69 -14.69
CA PHE A 349 -6.34 14.83 -15.47
C PHE A 349 -6.60 14.85 -16.99
N GLN A 350 -7.51 14.01 -17.48
CA GLN A 350 -7.97 14.05 -18.87
C GLN A 350 -8.44 15.45 -19.26
N ALA A 351 -9.28 16.10 -18.45
CA ALA A 351 -9.80 17.42 -18.78
C ALA A 351 -8.67 18.47 -18.94
N TYR A 352 -7.66 18.43 -18.07
CA TYR A 352 -6.48 19.30 -18.15
C TYR A 352 -5.59 19.01 -19.36
N ILE A 353 -5.35 17.75 -19.68
CA ILE A 353 -4.60 17.35 -20.88
C ILE A 353 -5.29 17.87 -22.14
N PHE A 354 -6.60 17.65 -22.26
CA PHE A 354 -7.33 18.08 -23.44
C PHE A 354 -7.44 19.61 -23.55
N TYR A 355 -7.40 20.32 -22.42
CA TYR A 355 -7.23 21.77 -22.44
C TYR A 355 -5.86 22.14 -23.04
N LEU A 356 -4.78 21.51 -22.60
CA LEU A 356 -3.43 21.76 -23.12
C LEU A 356 -3.29 21.42 -24.61
N ILE A 357 -3.96 20.36 -25.08
CA ILE A 357 -4.08 20.05 -26.51
C ILE A 357 -4.80 21.19 -27.24
N ARG A 358 -5.92 21.66 -26.69
CA ARG A 358 -6.74 22.73 -27.29
C ARG A 358 -6.01 24.07 -27.40
N VAL A 359 -5.12 24.37 -26.45
CA VAL A 359 -4.26 25.57 -26.48
C VAL A 359 -2.88 25.31 -27.11
N GLU A 360 -2.74 24.20 -27.85
CA GLU A 360 -1.55 23.85 -28.65
C GLU A 360 -0.25 23.71 -27.83
N LYS A 361 -0.37 23.42 -26.52
CA LYS A 361 0.78 23.13 -25.64
C LYS A 361 1.24 21.68 -25.72
N ILE A 362 0.39 20.79 -26.22
CA ILE A 362 0.75 19.41 -26.55
C ILE A 362 0.64 19.28 -28.08
N PRO A 363 1.72 18.90 -28.77
CA PRO A 363 1.72 18.82 -30.23
C PRO A 363 0.85 17.66 -30.73
N GLU A 364 0.13 17.88 -31.83
CA GLU A 364 -0.78 16.88 -32.41
C GLU A 364 -0.05 15.59 -32.83
N SER A 365 1.25 15.68 -33.14
CA SER A 365 2.10 14.55 -33.54
C SER A 365 2.20 13.44 -32.48
N VAL A 366 1.91 13.74 -31.22
CA VAL A 366 1.97 12.76 -30.12
C VAL A 366 0.61 12.12 -29.84
N LEU A 367 -0.49 12.70 -30.36
CA LEU A 367 -1.84 12.28 -30.00
C LEU A 367 -2.24 10.95 -30.65
N SER A 368 -2.83 10.06 -29.85
CA SER A 368 -3.47 8.84 -30.37
C SER A 368 -4.80 9.17 -31.04
N GLU A 369 -5.23 8.36 -32.03
CA GLU A 369 -6.50 8.59 -32.76
C GLU A 369 -7.73 8.62 -31.84
N LYS A 370 -7.70 7.84 -30.74
CA LYS A 370 -8.77 7.78 -29.73
C LYS A 370 -8.86 9.07 -28.91
N SER A 371 -7.76 9.82 -28.82
CA SER A 371 -7.61 10.97 -27.93
C SER A 371 -7.89 12.31 -28.61
N LYS A 372 -8.63 12.29 -29.73
CA LYS A 372 -9.11 13.52 -30.41
C LYS A 372 -10.51 13.98 -29.96
N LYS A 373 -11.18 13.25 -29.05
CA LYS A 373 -12.59 13.54 -28.69
C LYS A 373 -12.79 13.63 -27.18
N PHE A 374 -12.68 14.85 -26.63
CA PHE A 374 -13.14 15.17 -25.27
C PHE A 374 -14.38 16.05 -25.31
N LYS A 375 -15.35 15.76 -24.44
CA LYS A 375 -16.57 16.55 -24.29
C LYS A 375 -16.75 16.95 -22.82
N MET A 376 -16.66 18.26 -22.56
CA MET A 376 -16.78 18.83 -21.21
C MET A 376 -18.09 18.43 -20.51
N GLY A 377 -19.22 18.43 -21.23
CA GLY A 377 -20.51 18.05 -20.65
C GLY A 377 -20.56 16.60 -20.16
N LYS A 378 -19.87 15.67 -20.85
CA LYS A 378 -19.78 14.27 -20.40
C LYS A 378 -18.90 14.16 -19.15
N PHE A 379 -17.75 14.83 -19.16
CA PHE A 379 -16.84 14.88 -18.00
C PHE A 379 -17.53 15.34 -16.72
N ILE A 380 -18.32 16.43 -16.78
CA ILE A 380 -19.05 16.95 -15.62
C ILE A 380 -20.07 15.94 -15.07
N ASN A 381 -20.75 15.20 -15.96
CA ASN A 381 -21.76 14.23 -15.56
C ASN A 381 -21.17 12.93 -15.01
N ASP A 382 -19.98 12.55 -15.47
CA ASP A 382 -19.32 11.29 -15.08
C ASP A 382 -18.66 11.39 -13.69
N ILE A 383 -18.37 12.60 -13.17
CA ILE A 383 -17.75 12.81 -11.85
C ILE A 383 -18.81 13.00 -10.75
N ASN A 384 -18.84 12.09 -9.80
CA ASN A 384 -19.83 12.08 -8.72
C ASN A 384 -19.21 12.26 -7.33
N LEU A 385 -18.08 11.61 -7.05
CA LEU A 385 -17.43 11.62 -5.75
C LEU A 385 -16.74 12.97 -5.50
N PHE A 386 -15.84 13.40 -6.39
CA PHE A 386 -15.11 14.66 -6.22
C PHE A 386 -15.99 15.90 -6.38
N ALA A 387 -17.14 15.81 -7.06
CA ALA A 387 -18.13 16.88 -7.09
C ALA A 387 -18.68 17.23 -5.69
N LYS A 388 -18.75 16.23 -4.80
CA LYS A 388 -19.21 16.41 -3.40
C LYS A 388 -18.11 16.91 -2.48
N ASP A 389 -16.83 16.76 -2.86
CA ASP A 389 -15.68 17.24 -2.10
C ASP A 389 -15.49 18.75 -2.24
N ARG A 390 -16.19 19.51 -1.39
CA ARG A 390 -16.23 20.97 -1.51
C ARG A 390 -14.94 21.71 -1.13
N ARG A 391 -13.96 21.02 -0.55
CA ARG A 391 -12.68 21.62 -0.09
C ARG A 391 -11.45 21.06 -0.80
N GLY A 392 -11.58 19.96 -1.54
CA GLY A 392 -10.49 19.38 -2.33
C GLY A 392 -10.74 19.48 -3.83
N MET A 393 -10.99 18.34 -4.48
CA MET A 393 -10.83 18.19 -5.93
C MET A 393 -11.91 18.87 -6.78
N ASN A 394 -13.04 19.28 -6.18
CA ASN A 394 -14.06 20.04 -6.90
C ASN A 394 -13.51 21.37 -7.43
N ILE A 395 -12.55 21.99 -6.73
CA ILE A 395 -11.89 23.22 -7.18
C ILE A 395 -11.25 23.03 -8.56
N SER A 396 -10.55 21.90 -8.75
CA SER A 396 -9.89 21.57 -10.03
C SER A 396 -10.91 21.46 -11.16
N MET A 397 -12.10 20.91 -10.89
CA MET A 397 -13.18 20.86 -11.87
C MET A 397 -13.76 22.23 -12.22
N LEU A 398 -13.84 23.13 -11.25
CA LEU A 398 -14.35 24.48 -11.50
C LEU A 398 -13.31 25.29 -12.29
N ILE A 399 -12.03 25.18 -11.95
CA ILE A 399 -10.93 25.83 -12.66
C ILE A 399 -10.90 25.37 -14.12
N ILE A 400 -10.96 24.07 -14.40
CA ILE A 400 -10.89 23.59 -15.79
C ILE A 400 -12.07 24.08 -16.63
N GLN A 401 -13.26 24.25 -16.04
CA GLN A 401 -14.41 24.83 -16.74
C GLN A 401 -14.20 26.30 -17.13
N ILE A 402 -13.51 27.10 -16.30
CA ILE A 402 -13.10 28.46 -16.66
C ILE A 402 -12.08 28.42 -17.80
N LEU A 403 -11.05 27.58 -17.67
CA LEU A 403 -9.98 27.47 -18.67
C LEU A 403 -10.54 27.16 -20.06
N TYR A 404 -11.51 26.24 -20.17
CA TYR A 404 -12.18 25.96 -21.44
C TYR A 404 -13.02 27.14 -21.95
N ALA A 405 -13.77 27.84 -21.10
CA ALA A 405 -14.53 29.02 -21.51
C ALA A 405 -13.61 30.12 -22.07
N ILE A 406 -12.43 30.31 -21.47
CA ILE A 406 -11.41 31.23 -21.97
C ILE A 406 -10.85 30.75 -23.31
N ALA A 407 -10.48 29.47 -23.45
CA ALA A 407 -9.98 28.92 -24.70
C ALA A 407 -11.01 29.03 -25.84
N ASP A 408 -12.30 28.91 -25.53
CA ASP A 408 -13.41 29.03 -26.47
C ASP A 408 -13.77 30.49 -26.79
N ARG A 409 -13.10 31.46 -26.16
CA ARG A 409 -13.40 32.90 -26.22
C ARG A 409 -14.84 33.24 -25.79
N ASP A 410 -15.46 32.39 -24.97
CA ASP A 410 -16.76 32.61 -24.33
C ASP A 410 -16.55 33.38 -23.02
N TYR A 411 -16.23 34.67 -23.16
CA TYR A 411 -15.89 35.52 -22.03
C TYR A 411 -17.06 35.75 -21.07
N SER A 412 -18.31 35.80 -21.57
CA SER A 412 -19.49 35.94 -20.71
C SER A 412 -19.59 34.78 -19.73
N LYS A 413 -19.50 33.55 -20.24
CA LYS A 413 -19.55 32.35 -19.40
C LYS A 413 -18.34 32.22 -18.49
N SER A 414 -17.18 32.71 -18.92
CA SER A 414 -15.98 32.75 -18.10
C SER A 414 -16.16 33.67 -16.89
N VAL A 415 -16.67 34.90 -17.10
CA VAL A 415 -16.98 35.87 -16.02
C VAL A 415 -17.98 35.27 -15.02
N ASP A 416 -19.08 34.70 -15.50
CA ASP A 416 -20.09 34.06 -14.63
C ASP A 416 -19.47 32.95 -13.75
N ARG A 417 -18.54 32.17 -14.32
CA ARG A 417 -17.86 31.08 -13.60
C ARG A 417 -16.80 31.58 -12.63
N ILE A 418 -16.06 32.63 -12.98
CA ILE A 418 -15.09 33.30 -12.09
C ILE A 418 -15.83 33.83 -10.85
N ASP A 419 -16.96 34.51 -11.03
CA ASP A 419 -17.78 35.02 -9.94
C ASP A 419 -18.36 33.88 -9.07
N GLY A 420 -18.81 32.81 -9.71
CA GLY A 420 -19.28 31.60 -9.03
C GLY A 420 -18.19 30.96 -8.16
N ILE A 421 -16.98 30.86 -8.68
CA ILE A 421 -15.82 30.32 -7.97
C ILE A 421 -15.36 31.27 -6.85
N ALA A 422 -15.36 32.58 -7.04
CA ALA A 422 -15.03 33.54 -5.98
C ALA A 422 -15.98 33.38 -4.77
N LYS A 423 -17.29 33.24 -5.02
CA LYS A 423 -18.30 32.93 -4.00
C LYS A 423 -18.06 31.57 -3.35
N TYR A 424 -17.64 30.57 -4.13
CA TYR A 424 -17.30 29.25 -3.63
C TYR A 424 -16.10 29.28 -2.67
N CYS A 425 -15.02 29.96 -3.04
CA CYS A 425 -13.83 30.15 -2.20
C CYS A 425 -14.17 30.90 -0.92
N GLY A 426 -14.96 31.97 -1.02
CA GLY A 426 -15.43 32.71 0.15
C GLY A 426 -16.29 31.86 1.10
N ARG A 427 -16.95 30.80 0.63
CA ARG A 427 -17.80 29.92 1.47
C ARG A 427 -17.04 28.72 2.04
N TYR A 428 -16.17 28.10 1.25
CA TYR A 428 -15.58 26.80 1.59
C TYR A 428 -14.07 26.83 1.85
N LEU A 429 -13.34 27.85 1.39
CA LEU A 429 -11.86 27.91 1.35
C LEU A 429 -11.28 29.04 2.21
N LYS A 430 -11.77 29.17 3.44
CA LYS A 430 -11.38 30.25 4.38
C LYS A 430 -10.10 29.93 5.19
N GLU A 431 -9.63 28.70 5.19
CA GLU A 431 -8.48 28.24 5.98
C GLU A 431 -7.17 28.28 5.15
N ASN A 432 -6.03 28.47 5.84
CA ASN A 432 -4.69 28.61 5.26
C ASN A 432 -4.31 27.51 4.24
N ASP A 433 -4.85 26.30 4.40
CA ASP A 433 -4.54 25.14 3.55
C ASP A 433 -5.00 25.29 2.09
N THR A 434 -5.91 26.23 1.80
CA THR A 434 -6.44 26.49 0.44
C THR A 434 -6.11 27.88 -0.10
N PHE A 435 -5.15 28.54 0.54
CA PHE A 435 -4.70 29.89 0.18
C PHE A 435 -4.27 30.00 -1.28
N ARG A 436 -3.56 29.00 -1.82
CA ARG A 436 -3.12 28.98 -3.23
C ARG A 436 -4.29 29.05 -4.22
N SER A 437 -5.35 28.28 -3.98
CA SER A 437 -6.56 28.32 -4.81
C SER A 437 -7.25 29.68 -4.70
N ASN A 438 -7.33 30.24 -3.50
CA ASN A 438 -7.88 31.57 -3.26
C ASN A 438 -7.10 32.66 -4.03
N CYS A 439 -5.76 32.60 -4.01
CA CYS A 439 -4.90 33.50 -4.78
C CYS A 439 -5.10 33.35 -6.29
N PHE A 440 -5.10 32.12 -6.82
CA PHE A 440 -5.28 31.86 -8.25
C PHE A 440 -6.57 32.48 -8.81
N ILE A 441 -7.64 32.49 -8.02
CA ILE A 441 -8.96 32.99 -8.43
C ILE A 441 -9.06 34.52 -8.34
N LYS A 442 -8.20 35.15 -7.52
CA LYS A 442 -8.13 36.61 -7.35
C LYS A 442 -7.17 37.29 -8.33
N MET A 443 -6.27 36.52 -8.96
CA MET A 443 -5.46 36.98 -10.09
C MET A 443 -6.32 37.10 -11.34
#